data_AF-A0A257AAV6-F1
#
_entry.id   AF-A0A257AAV6-F1
#
_cell.length_a   1.000
_cell.length_b   1.000
_cell.length_c   1.000
_cell.angle_alpha   90.00
_cell.angle_beta   90.00
_cell.angle_gamma   90.00
#
_symmetry.space_group_name_H-M   'P 1'
#
loop_
_entity.id
_entity.type
_entity.pdbx_description
1 polymer ?
#
loop_
_entity_poly.entity_id
_entity_poly.type
_entity_poly.pdbx_seq_one_letter_code
_entity_poly.pdbx_strand_id
1 'polypeptide(L)'
;MEKCVKYGIDIFDSAFPTRNARHGTIFTSKGKINLGKKKVRGEVIDDECNCFTCRNFSLDYLNHLFKEKEPLALRLATIHNLHFMNSFMEKIRERIKEGSL
;
A
#
# COMPACT_ATOMS: atom_id res chain seq x y z
N MET A 1 -3.62 -14.44 0.41
CA MET A 1 -4.61 -14.11 -0.63
C MET A 1 -4.44 -15.00 -1.83
N GLU A 2 -3.31 -15.00 -2.55
CA GLU A 2 -3.11 -15.89 -3.71
C GLU A 2 -3.40 -17.37 -3.44
N LYS A 3 -2.93 -17.93 -2.33
CA LYS A 3 -3.27 -19.32 -1.93
C LYS A 3 -4.78 -19.53 -1.80
N CYS A 4 -5.50 -18.59 -1.19
CA CYS A 4 -6.96 -18.66 -1.02
C CYS A 4 -7.68 -18.62 -2.37
N VAL A 5 -7.18 -17.81 -3.32
CA VAL A 5 -7.70 -17.76 -4.69
C VAL A 5 -7.52 -19.12 -5.39
N LYS A 6 -6.39 -19.82 -5.18
CA LYS A 6 -6.19 -21.19 -5.68
C LYS A 6 -7.17 -22.21 -5.11
N TYR A 7 -7.78 -21.92 -3.96
CA TYR A 7 -8.83 -22.73 -3.36
C TYR A 7 -10.25 -22.28 -3.77
N GLY A 8 -10.40 -21.36 -4.73
CA GLY A 8 -11.69 -20.89 -5.23
C GLY A 8 -12.35 -19.81 -4.38
N ILE A 9 -11.59 -19.05 -3.58
CA ILE A 9 -12.12 -17.89 -2.84
C ILE A 9 -11.98 -16.64 -3.70
N ASP A 10 -13.13 -16.02 -4.03
CA ASP A 10 -13.20 -14.89 -4.96
C ASP A 10 -13.30 -13.51 -4.30
N ILE A 11 -13.81 -13.44 -3.05
CA ILE A 11 -14.07 -12.17 -2.35
C ILE A 11 -13.27 -12.10 -1.06
N PHE A 12 -12.64 -10.96 -0.82
CA PHE A 12 -11.89 -10.65 0.40
C PHE A 12 -12.33 -9.28 0.94
N ASP A 13 -12.70 -9.23 2.21
CA ASP A 13 -12.89 -7.97 2.94
C ASP A 13 -11.96 -7.92 4.15
N SER A 14 -11.38 -6.75 4.42
CA SER A 14 -10.54 -6.55 5.60
C SER A 14 -10.29 -5.08 5.89
N ALA A 15 -10.35 -4.72 7.17
CA ALA A 15 -9.83 -3.44 7.67
C ALA A 15 -8.28 -3.39 7.69
N PHE A 16 -7.59 -4.48 7.37
CA PHE A 16 -6.12 -4.59 7.44
C PHE A 16 -5.37 -3.46 6.72
N PRO A 17 -5.61 -3.14 5.43
CA PRO A 17 -4.85 -2.09 4.74
C PRO A 17 -5.04 -0.70 5.36
N THR A 18 -6.27 -0.36 5.75
CA THR A 18 -6.59 0.95 6.30
C THR A 18 -6.11 1.10 7.74
N ARG A 19 -6.21 0.04 8.56
CA ARG A 19 -5.69 0.03 9.93
C ARG A 19 -4.17 0.14 9.95
N ASN A 20 -3.47 -0.62 9.10
CA ASN A 20 -2.01 -0.54 8.99
C ASN A 20 -1.55 0.83 8.49
N ALA A 21 -2.24 1.40 7.49
CA ALA A 21 -1.96 2.74 7.00
C ALA A 21 -2.01 3.78 8.13
N ARG A 22 -3.07 3.76 8.95
CA ARG A 22 -3.23 4.69 10.07
C ARG A 22 -2.20 4.50 11.19
N HIS A 23 -1.66 3.30 11.33
CA HIS A 23 -0.55 3.02 12.26
C HIS A 23 0.84 3.26 11.65
N GLY A 24 0.92 3.81 10.43
CA GLY A 24 2.17 4.18 9.77
C GLY A 24 2.83 3.04 9.00
N THR A 25 2.17 1.89 8.83
CA THR A 25 2.69 0.80 7.99
C THR A 25 2.18 0.93 6.56
N ILE A 26 3.12 1.16 5.64
CA ILE A 26 2.90 1.28 4.19
C ILE A 26 3.35 0.01 3.49
N PHE A 27 2.56 -0.45 2.52
CA PHE A 27 2.92 -1.57 1.65
C PHE A 27 3.55 -1.07 0.35
N THR A 28 4.67 -1.65 -0.05
CA THR A 28 5.35 -1.33 -1.31
C THR A 28 5.74 -2.60 -2.04
N SER A 29 6.07 -2.49 -3.33
CA SER A 29 6.67 -3.57 -4.13
C SER A 29 7.89 -4.21 -3.47
N LYS A 30 8.69 -3.41 -2.73
CA LYS A 30 9.91 -3.83 -2.04
C LYS A 30 9.67 -4.34 -0.61
N GLY A 31 8.44 -4.33 -0.12
CA GLY A 31 8.08 -4.80 1.23
C GLY A 31 7.33 -3.77 2.05
N LYS A 32 7.45 -3.86 3.39
CA LYS A 32 6.71 -2.98 4.32
C LYS A 32 7.62 -1.88 4.85
N ILE A 33 7.13 -0.65 4.80
CA ILE A 33 7.82 0.52 5.38
C ILE A 33 7.02 1.00 6.59
N ASN A 34 7.71 1.36 7.66
CA ASN A 34 7.09 1.93 8.87
C ASN A 34 7.46 3.41 9.00
N LEU A 35 6.48 4.26 8.73
CA LEU A 35 6.53 5.72 8.86
C LEU A 35 6.54 6.14 10.34
N GLY A 36 7.01 7.36 10.60
CA GLY A 36 7.20 7.89 11.95
C GLY A 36 8.54 7.47 12.59
N LYS A 37 9.31 6.59 11.95
CA LYS A 37 10.64 6.17 12.44
C LYS A 37 11.78 7.00 11.83
N LYS A 38 12.91 7.08 12.56
CA LYS A 38 14.06 7.93 12.19
C LYS A 38 14.77 7.52 10.88
N LYS A 39 14.65 6.26 10.43
CA LYS A 39 15.42 5.70 9.30
C LYS A 39 14.70 5.68 7.95
N VAL A 40 13.52 6.29 7.82
CA VAL A 40 12.81 6.33 6.52
C VAL A 40 13.27 7.55 5.74
N ARG A 41 13.89 7.32 4.58
CA ARG A 41 14.19 8.36 3.59
C ARG A 41 13.91 7.88 2.16
N GLY A 42 13.41 8.77 1.31
CA GLY A 42 13.20 8.52 -0.11
C GLY A 42 12.34 9.57 -0.82
N GLU A 43 12.56 9.73 -2.12
CA GLU A 43 11.77 10.63 -2.97
C GLU A 43 10.44 9.99 -3.38
N VAL A 44 10.41 8.67 -3.57
CA VAL A 44 9.22 7.91 -4.01
C VAL A 44 8.82 6.92 -2.91
N ILE A 45 7.51 6.77 -2.71
CA ILE A 45 6.96 5.82 -1.73
C ILE A 45 7.07 4.37 -2.24
N ASP A 46 6.65 4.15 -3.48
CA ASP A 46 6.77 2.87 -4.19
C ASP A 46 6.89 3.14 -5.69
N ASP A 47 7.98 2.65 -6.29
CA ASP A 47 8.33 2.91 -7.70
C ASP A 47 7.34 2.24 -8.67
N GLU A 48 6.64 1.19 -8.23
CA GLU A 48 5.61 0.50 -9.03
C GLU A 48 4.20 1.03 -8.79
N CYS A 49 4.03 2.02 -7.91
CA CYS A 49 2.71 2.52 -7.54
C CYS A 49 2.41 3.87 -8.20
N ASN A 50 1.25 3.96 -8.83
CA ASN A 50 0.78 5.14 -9.53
C ASN A 50 -0.42 5.82 -8.83
N CYS A 51 -0.64 5.56 -7.54
CA CYS A 51 -1.74 6.15 -6.79
C CYS A 51 -1.58 7.67 -6.62
N PHE A 52 -2.65 8.35 -6.21
CA PHE A 52 -2.62 9.80 -5.92
C PHE A 52 -1.48 10.17 -4.96
N THR A 53 -1.25 9.38 -3.91
CA THR A 53 -0.19 9.67 -2.94
C THR A 53 1.20 9.60 -3.57
N CYS A 54 1.53 8.52 -4.30
CA CYS A 54 2.84 8.36 -4.95
C CYS A 54 3.12 9.39 -6.03
N ARG A 55 2.09 9.90 -6.71
CA ARG A 55 2.24 10.90 -7.79
C ARG A 55 2.50 12.32 -7.27
N ASN A 56 2.05 12.63 -6.06
CA ASN A 56 2.00 14.01 -5.57
C ASN A 56 2.88 14.25 -4.34
N PHE A 57 3.29 13.20 -3.63
CA PHE A 57 4.01 13.32 -2.36
C PHE A 57 5.20 12.36 -2.28
N SER A 58 6.28 12.84 -1.66
CA SER A 58 7.45 12.01 -1.41
C SER A 58 7.30 11.15 -0.15
N LEU A 59 8.11 10.09 -0.07
CA LEU A 59 8.19 9.25 1.13
C LEU A 59 8.67 10.07 2.34
N ASP A 60 9.61 10.99 2.13
CA ASP A 60 10.10 11.91 3.15
C ASP A 60 9.00 12.80 3.70
N TYR A 61 8.21 13.41 2.82
CA TYR A 61 7.11 14.28 3.22
C TYR A 61 6.04 13.49 3.98
N LEU A 62 5.66 12.32 3.47
CA LEU A 62 4.71 11.46 4.17
C LEU A 62 5.23 11.04 5.56
N ASN A 63 6.51 10.66 5.67
CA ASN A 63 7.14 10.33 6.95
C ASN A 63 7.18 11.52 7.92
N HIS A 64 7.42 12.74 7.41
CA HIS A 64 7.35 13.97 8.19
C HIS A 64 5.93 14.19 8.74
N LEU A 65 4.90 14.11 7.89
CA LEU A 65 3.50 14.25 8.34
C LEU A 65 3.13 13.24 9.45
N PHE A 66 3.64 12.00 9.38
CA PHE A 66 3.45 11.01 10.44
C PHE A 66 4.14 11.38 11.75
N LYS A 67 5.33 12.01 11.70
CA LYS A 67 6.04 12.47 12.89
C LYS A 67 5.32 13.65 13.55
N GLU A 68 4.78 14.55 12.75
CA GLU A 68 4.01 15.71 13.22
C GLU A 68 2.56 15.34 13.62
N LYS A 69 2.14 14.09 13.43
CA LYS A 69 0.79 13.59 13.73
C LYS A 69 -0.31 14.32 12.95
N GLU A 70 0.00 14.74 11.73
CA GLU A 70 -0.94 15.41 10.84
C GLU A 70 -2.00 14.43 10.31
N PRO A 71 -3.32 14.75 10.40
CA PRO A 71 -4.37 13.87 9.89
C PRO A 71 -4.27 13.57 8.39
N LEU A 72 -3.66 14.47 7.63
CA LEU A 72 -3.38 14.27 6.19
C LEU A 72 -2.54 13.00 5.96
N ALA A 73 -1.60 12.70 6.86
CA ALA A 73 -0.75 11.51 6.76
C ALA A 73 -1.59 10.23 6.70
N LEU A 74 -2.62 10.16 7.55
CA LEU A 74 -3.53 9.02 7.64
C LEU A 74 -4.32 8.82 6.35
N ARG A 75 -4.79 9.92 5.74
CA ARG A 75 -5.53 9.89 4.48
C ARG A 75 -4.64 9.42 3.33
N LEU A 76 -3.46 10.03 3.19
CA LEU A 76 -2.50 9.71 2.14
C LEU A 76 -2.00 8.25 2.23
N ALA A 77 -1.68 7.78 3.43
CA ALA A 77 -1.30 6.39 3.67
C ALA A 77 -2.44 5.41 3.32
N THR A 78 -3.67 5.78 3.66
CA THR A 78 -4.84 4.92 3.40
C THR A 78 -5.11 4.79 1.90
N ILE A 79 -5.04 5.90 1.15
CA ILE A 79 -5.16 5.90 -0.32
C ILE A 79 -4.12 4.96 -0.93
N HIS A 80 -2.87 5.07 -0.50
CA HIS A 80 -1.77 4.24 -1.01
C HIS A 80 -1.98 2.75 -0.71
N ASN A 81 -2.26 2.38 0.54
CA ASN A 81 -2.41 0.97 0.91
C ASN A 81 -3.62 0.31 0.25
N LEU A 82 -4.73 1.05 0.08
CA LEU A 82 -5.90 0.53 -0.64
C LEU A 82 -5.58 0.32 -2.12
N HIS A 83 -4.89 1.28 -2.75
CA HIS A 83 -4.44 1.15 -4.13
C HIS A 83 -3.53 -0.06 -4.31
N PHE A 84 -2.56 -0.24 -3.41
CA PHE A 84 -1.66 -1.39 -3.43
C PHE A 84 -2.42 -2.73 -3.38
N MET A 85 -3.41 -2.86 -2.49
CA MET A 85 -4.23 -4.08 -2.39
C MET A 85 -5.06 -4.32 -3.66
N ASN A 86 -5.62 -3.26 -4.24
CA ASN A 86 -6.38 -3.36 -5.49
C ASN A 86 -5.50 -3.79 -6.67
N SER A 87 -4.32 -3.19 -6.81
CA SER A 87 -3.34 -3.57 -7.84
C SER A 87 -2.82 -4.99 -7.63
N PHE A 88 -2.64 -5.44 -6.39
CA PHE A 88 -2.29 -6.83 -6.09
C PHE A 88 -3.37 -7.80 -6.60
N MET A 89 -4.65 -7.51 -6.34
CA MET A 89 -5.76 -8.33 -6.84
C MET A 89 -5.93 -8.23 -8.36
N GLU A 90 -5.58 -7.09 -8.97
CA GLU A 90 -5.54 -6.93 -10.43
C GLU A 90 -4.51 -7.85 -11.08
N LYS A 91 -3.26 -7.85 -10.58
CA LYS A 91 -2.21 -8.77 -11.05
C LYS A 91 -2.62 -10.24 -10.92
N ILE A 92 -3.34 -10.61 -9.85
CA ILE A 92 -3.89 -11.97 -9.70
C ILE A 92 -4.93 -12.27 -10.80
N ARG A 93 -5.87 -11.35 -11.06
CA ARG A 93 -6.88 -11.54 -12.11
C ARG A 93 -6.25 -11.67 -13.50
N GLU A 94 -5.18 -10.93 -13.78
CA GLU A 94 -4.42 -11.05 -15.03
C GLU A 94 -3.79 -12.44 -15.16
N ARG A 95 -3.08 -12.91 -14.13
CA ARG A 95 -2.48 -14.25 -14.11
C ARG A 95 -3.50 -15.38 -14.28
N ILE A 96 -4.71 -15.23 -13.75
CA ILE A 96 -5.81 -16.19 -13.98
C ILE A 96 -6.17 -16.25 -15.47
N LYS A 97 -6.34 -15.10 -16.11
CA LYS A 97 -6.70 -15.03 -17.54
C LYS A 97 -5.62 -15.61 -18.44
N GLU A 98 -4.36 -15.46 -18.07
CA GLU A 98 -3.20 -16.00 -18.78
C GLU A 98 -2.94 -17.49 -18.49
N GLY A 99 -3.64 -18.08 -17.51
CA GLY A 99 -3.38 -19.45 -17.08
C GLY A 99 -2.07 -19.64 -16.31
N SER A 100 -1.52 -18.56 -15.74
CA SER A 100 -0.23 -18.50 -15.04
C SER A 100 -0.35 -18.33 -13.51
N LEU A 101 -1.52 -18.67 -12.94
CA LEU A 101 -1.79 -18.55 -11.50
C LEU A 101 -1.05 -19.59 -10.65
#